data_AF-A0A4W5MHA5-F1
#
_entry.id   AF-A0A4W5MHA5-F1
#
_cell.length_a   1.000
_cell.length_b   1.000
_cell.length_c   1.000
_cell.angle_alpha   90.00
_cell.angle_beta   90.00
_cell.angle_gamma   90.00
#
_symmetry.space_group_name_H-M   'P 1'
#
loop_
_entity.id
_entity.type
_entity.pdbx_description
1 polymer ?
#
loop_
_entity_poly.entity_id
_entity_poly.type
_entity_poly.pdbx_seq_one_letter_code
_entity_poly.pdbx_strand_id
1 'polypeptide(L)'
;MGKKRSSEDVDESNAHAKKGKVSETAEFNGTVFKAMLKEPTKAMKGLDTFITTAKKLPCPDLYDVVEGYIKISMECSEIFKLLEGDKQTESEMMVIFQSLEMILLRTASDLSHFSMVGSTIVKKAVSSHMKLIQTSLHSENHRFVRQCLSFLSAMVSQGTDTAREVFSHFHFTKGLSALAKRKDKMGRPDVRMAYIQFSLSFLVSGDNATIGQLLEMKDFLPDILSSGLKEDRISTVNLILSTLQTKVVQRQAISKTQKVRFFTPSLLAQIASLYRWNGIVDASTDDSKMAENAEEAGKMVVRELVHNFLLDLCCSRKHGISFYDPSFGTAGRAGNIVLLQFVVGLKQATEDNLVSDLVVNILRVSPDILPRFFKETQYSFTPRLKSAWTDNITLLKKIYESQPEVSKAFQTREVVPLPRLLSMVLVTSLPPVCNKAFFTQGINFANAVVQHATLSLMSFLLKRAQRNLELCLDRSVWLASDLYTPATMEDFTQQYSEALGKVLPDMTSIVSKWQSLTKKEKGGNEGKKEGDVKEEATKVEQPAPSGPESPEVILLKALILQVMCLYQKVVPHLVSQSKFDFSKLLKGIVSEKGMREEVPPVLQHQILQLALDLPASKFSWFRVQVRLL
;
A
#
# COMPACT_ATOMS: atom_id res chain seq x y z
N MET A 1 93.60 7.81 15.99
CA MET A 1 93.01 9.13 16.23
C MET A 1 92.01 9.01 17.39
N GLY A 2 92.12 9.90 18.38
CA GLY A 2 91.37 10.08 19.65
C GLY A 2 90.65 8.85 20.26
N LYS A 3 91.06 8.20 21.36
CA LYS A 3 91.69 8.60 22.65
C LYS A 3 90.87 9.58 23.51
N LYS A 4 90.13 9.02 24.48
CA LYS A 4 89.89 9.42 25.90
C LYS A 4 88.57 8.74 26.35
N ARG A 5 88.47 7.77 27.27
CA ARG A 5 89.13 7.47 28.56
C ARG A 5 89.05 8.60 29.59
N SER A 6 88.19 8.40 30.59
CA SER A 6 88.45 8.40 32.05
C SER A 6 87.07 8.43 32.75
N SER A 7 86.78 7.78 33.86
CA SER A 7 87.52 7.01 34.86
C SER A 7 86.45 6.52 35.84
N GLU A 8 86.44 5.24 36.20
CA GLU A 8 86.86 4.75 37.54
C GLU A 8 85.75 4.83 38.60
N ASP A 9 85.56 3.91 39.52
CA ASP A 9 86.01 2.53 39.71
C ASP A 9 85.31 2.03 41.00
N VAL A 10 85.46 0.74 41.28
CA VAL A 10 85.37 0.10 42.62
C VAL A 10 83.97 -0.24 43.20
N ASP A 11 83.61 -1.50 42.99
CA ASP A 11 83.63 -2.59 43.98
C ASP A 11 82.61 -2.68 45.15
N GLU A 12 82.39 -3.96 45.46
CA GLU A 12 81.44 -4.61 46.36
C GLU A 12 81.13 -3.94 47.70
N SER A 13 79.84 -3.95 48.09
CA SER A 13 79.43 -4.54 49.39
C SER A 13 77.91 -4.57 49.61
N ASN A 14 77.46 -5.76 50.03
CA ASN A 14 76.38 -6.05 50.98
C ASN A 14 74.93 -5.60 50.74
N ALA A 15 74.09 -6.64 50.67
CA ALA A 15 72.86 -6.81 51.43
C ALA A 15 71.75 -5.75 51.26
N HIS A 16 70.67 -6.15 50.59
CA HIS A 16 69.41 -6.43 51.27
C HIS A 16 68.34 -6.84 50.25
N ALA A 17 67.63 -7.92 50.56
CA ALA A 17 66.39 -8.30 49.92
C ALA A 17 65.42 -7.10 49.86
N LYS A 18 65.13 -6.63 48.64
CA LYS A 18 63.98 -5.76 48.38
C LYS A 18 63.01 -6.51 47.48
N LYS A 19 61.92 -6.97 48.11
CA LYS A 19 60.65 -7.29 47.46
C LYS A 19 60.31 -6.17 46.48
N GLY A 20 60.50 -6.43 45.20
CA GLY A 20 60.02 -5.59 44.11
C GLY A 20 58.51 -5.73 44.01
N LYS A 21 57.81 -4.79 44.63
CA LYS A 21 56.37 -4.56 44.49
C LYS A 21 56.11 -4.07 43.07
N VAL A 22 55.87 -4.98 42.14
CA VAL A 22 55.43 -4.67 40.78
C VAL A 22 53.91 -4.53 40.79
N SER A 23 53.46 -3.40 40.29
CA SER A 23 52.09 -2.89 40.22
C SER A 23 51.06 -3.93 39.74
N GLU A 24 50.19 -4.36 40.64
CA GLU A 24 48.94 -5.09 40.35
C GLU A 24 47.91 -4.12 39.75
N THR A 25 47.77 -4.12 38.43
CA THR A 25 46.46 -3.94 37.78
C THR A 25 46.34 -5.02 36.73
N ALA A 26 46.00 -6.24 37.17
CA ALA A 26 45.78 -7.37 36.28
C ALA A 26 44.68 -7.02 35.26
N GLU A 27 45.02 -7.03 33.98
CA GLU A 27 44.09 -6.79 32.89
C GLU A 27 42.95 -7.82 32.95
N PHE A 28 41.70 -7.36 32.89
CA PHE A 28 40.53 -8.23 33.02
C PHE A 28 40.38 -9.12 31.78
N ASN A 29 40.78 -10.38 31.90
CA ASN A 29 40.79 -11.37 30.82
C ASN A 29 39.87 -12.58 31.12
N GLY A 30 39.76 -13.51 30.16
CA GLY A 30 38.85 -14.66 30.27
C GLY A 30 39.15 -15.57 31.47
N THR A 31 40.42 -15.75 31.84
CA THR A 31 40.82 -16.58 32.98
C THR A 31 40.45 -15.93 34.32
N VAL A 32 40.65 -14.62 34.44
CA VAL A 32 40.26 -13.82 35.61
C VAL A 32 38.75 -13.85 35.77
N PHE A 33 38.01 -13.63 34.68
CA PHE A 33 36.55 -13.72 34.69
C PHE A 33 36.06 -15.09 35.14
N LYS A 34 36.59 -16.19 34.57
CA LYS A 34 36.24 -17.56 34.97
C LYS A 34 36.53 -17.84 36.44
N ALA A 35 37.63 -17.31 36.98
CA ALA A 35 37.96 -17.45 38.40
C ALA A 35 36.96 -16.69 39.29
N MET A 36 36.58 -15.47 38.91
CA MET A 36 35.58 -14.68 39.64
C MET A 36 34.21 -15.35 39.68
N LEU A 37 33.79 -16.06 38.62
CA LEU A 37 32.51 -16.79 38.60
C LEU A 37 32.45 -17.95 39.60
N LYS A 38 33.61 -18.52 39.99
CA LYS A 38 33.67 -19.61 40.98
C LYS A 38 33.55 -19.13 42.42
N GLU A 39 33.81 -17.84 42.66
CA GLU A 39 33.72 -17.21 43.97
C GLU A 39 32.36 -16.51 44.12
N PRO A 40 31.42 -17.01 44.96
CA PRO A 40 30.06 -16.47 45.05
C PRO A 40 29.99 -14.96 45.35
N THR A 41 30.91 -14.46 46.16
CA THR A 41 30.99 -13.04 46.54
C THR A 41 31.51 -12.13 45.43
N LYS A 42 32.22 -12.68 44.44
CA LYS A 42 32.79 -11.93 43.30
C LYS A 42 32.06 -12.17 41.99
N ALA A 43 31.23 -13.21 41.91
CA ALA A 43 30.57 -13.64 40.68
C ALA A 43 29.78 -12.50 39.99
N MET A 44 28.92 -11.80 40.73
CA MET A 44 28.08 -10.73 40.15
C MET A 44 28.90 -9.53 39.68
N LYS A 45 29.90 -9.11 40.47
CA LYS A 45 30.86 -8.09 40.04
C LYS A 45 31.63 -8.52 38.79
N GLY A 46 31.97 -9.80 38.69
CA GLY A 46 32.61 -10.39 37.51
C GLY A 46 31.72 -10.30 36.28
N LEU A 47 30.43 -10.66 36.39
CA LEU A 47 29.46 -10.54 35.30
C LEU A 47 29.24 -9.08 34.87
N ASP A 48 29.08 -8.14 35.82
CA ASP A 48 28.93 -6.71 35.49
C ASP A 48 30.14 -6.15 34.75
N THR A 49 31.35 -6.53 35.19
CA THR A 49 32.61 -6.14 34.53
C THR A 49 32.68 -6.76 33.14
N PHE A 50 32.30 -8.03 32.99
CA PHE A 50 32.22 -8.72 31.72
C PHE A 50 31.26 -8.05 30.74
N ILE A 51 30.03 -7.73 31.15
CA ILE A 51 29.03 -7.05 30.32
C ILE A 51 29.54 -5.68 29.87
N THR A 52 30.11 -4.91 30.80
CA THR A 52 30.59 -3.55 30.51
C THR A 52 31.74 -3.56 29.50
N THR A 53 32.65 -4.52 29.61
CA THR A 53 33.75 -4.72 28.65
C THR A 53 33.22 -5.26 27.33
N ALA A 54 32.35 -6.28 27.36
CA ALA A 54 31.79 -6.91 26.16
C ALA A 54 31.00 -5.94 25.28
N LYS A 55 30.31 -4.96 25.87
CA LYS A 55 29.58 -3.91 25.12
C LYS A 55 30.48 -3.00 24.29
N LYS A 56 31.79 -2.97 24.60
CA LYS A 56 32.79 -2.19 23.86
C LYS A 56 33.52 -3.03 22.81
N LEU A 57 33.26 -4.33 22.74
CA LEU A 57 33.92 -5.27 21.83
C LEU A 57 33.05 -5.53 20.59
N PRO A 58 33.64 -5.81 19.41
CA PRO A 58 35.07 -5.91 19.15
C PRO A 58 35.77 -4.54 19.10
N CYS A 59 36.92 -4.41 19.76
CA CYS A 59 37.75 -3.21 19.76
C CYS A 59 39.23 -3.62 19.79
N PRO A 60 40.09 -3.19 18.84
CA PRO A 60 41.50 -3.58 18.77
C PRO A 60 42.32 -3.24 20.02
N ASP A 61 41.96 -2.17 20.73
CA ASP A 61 42.70 -1.65 21.88
C ASP A 61 42.27 -2.29 23.22
N LEU A 62 41.33 -3.24 23.19
CA LEU A 62 40.81 -3.92 24.38
C LEU A 62 40.97 -5.42 24.23
N TYR A 63 41.44 -6.08 25.30
CA TYR A 63 41.44 -7.54 25.34
C TYR A 63 40.02 -8.10 25.15
N ASP A 64 39.89 -9.06 24.24
CA ASP A 64 38.62 -9.71 23.97
C ASP A 64 38.27 -10.72 25.07
N VAL A 65 37.64 -10.23 26.13
CA VAL A 65 37.23 -11.07 27.25
C VAL A 65 36.19 -12.12 26.86
N VAL A 66 35.38 -11.86 25.82
CA VAL A 66 34.37 -12.83 25.34
C VAL A 66 35.08 -14.00 24.67
N GLU A 67 35.94 -13.72 23.69
CA GLU A 67 36.72 -14.74 22.99
C GLU A 67 37.64 -15.50 23.95
N GLY A 68 38.32 -14.78 24.85
CA GLY A 68 39.19 -15.36 25.86
C GLY A 68 38.45 -16.30 26.82
N TYR A 69 37.23 -15.96 27.21
CA TYR A 69 36.41 -16.82 28.09
C TYR A 69 35.88 -18.07 27.38
N ILE A 70 35.31 -17.93 26.17
CA ILE A 70 34.72 -19.08 25.46
C ILE A 70 35.77 -20.10 25.02
N LYS A 71 37.01 -19.68 24.77
CA LYS A 71 38.14 -20.60 24.50
C LYS A 71 38.46 -21.54 25.66
N ILE A 72 38.27 -21.07 26.90
CA ILE A 72 38.57 -21.85 28.12
C ILE A 72 37.32 -22.44 28.79
N SER A 73 36.12 -22.01 28.40
CA SER A 73 34.84 -22.53 28.90
C SER A 73 33.78 -22.53 27.79
N MET A 74 33.84 -23.53 26.92
CA MET A 74 32.97 -23.65 25.75
C MET A 74 31.49 -23.89 26.11
N GLU A 75 31.20 -24.47 27.28
CA GLU A 75 29.83 -24.74 27.73
C GLU A 75 29.26 -23.62 28.62
N CYS A 76 30.07 -22.62 28.96
CA CYS A 76 29.74 -21.55 29.91
C CYS A 76 29.12 -22.07 31.22
N SER A 77 29.55 -23.26 31.66
CA SER A 77 28.95 -23.98 32.78
C SER A 77 29.05 -23.21 34.09
N GLU A 78 30.06 -22.35 34.26
CA GLU A 78 30.16 -21.47 35.43
C GLU A 78 29.05 -20.42 35.48
N ILE A 79 28.64 -19.86 34.33
CA ILE A 79 27.55 -18.87 34.27
C ILE A 79 26.20 -19.54 34.54
N PHE A 80 25.95 -20.71 33.96
CA PHE A 80 24.70 -21.45 34.17
C PHE A 80 24.53 -21.93 35.61
N LYS A 81 25.60 -22.36 36.29
CA LYS A 81 25.54 -22.75 37.71
C LYS A 81 25.02 -21.64 38.62
N LEU A 82 25.20 -20.39 38.23
CA LEU A 82 24.67 -19.26 38.99
C LEU A 82 23.14 -19.27 39.01
N LEU A 83 22.46 -19.89 38.04
CA LEU A 83 20.99 -20.02 37.97
C LEU A 83 20.41 -21.14 38.85
N GLU A 84 21.26 -21.98 39.46
CA GLU A 84 20.84 -23.16 40.23
C GLU A 84 20.61 -22.84 41.72
N GLY A 85 20.71 -21.58 42.15
CA GLY A 85 20.53 -21.16 43.55
C GLY A 85 19.05 -21.06 44.00
N ASP A 86 18.77 -21.38 45.27
CA ASP A 86 17.41 -21.50 45.83
C ASP A 86 16.57 -20.20 45.83
N LYS A 87 17.21 -19.01 45.74
CA LYS A 87 16.51 -17.71 45.69
C LYS A 87 17.32 -16.67 44.90
N GLN A 88 17.20 -16.67 43.59
CA GLN A 88 17.82 -15.64 42.78
C GLN A 88 16.88 -14.46 42.57
N THR A 89 17.39 -13.26 42.81
CA THR A 89 16.66 -12.02 42.54
C THR A 89 16.58 -11.76 41.04
N GLU A 90 15.57 -10.99 40.59
CA GLU A 90 15.46 -10.61 39.18
C GLU A 90 16.68 -9.82 38.68
N SER A 91 17.28 -8.99 39.54
CA SER A 91 18.52 -8.26 39.21
C SER A 91 19.68 -9.20 38.91
N GLU A 92 19.80 -10.28 39.68
CA GLU A 92 20.86 -11.27 39.50
C GLU A 92 20.65 -12.08 38.22
N MET A 93 19.42 -12.56 37.99
CA MET A 93 19.06 -13.26 36.75
C MET A 93 19.26 -12.37 35.52
N MET A 94 18.95 -11.08 35.60
CA MET A 94 19.14 -10.12 34.52
C MET A 94 20.60 -10.06 34.07
N VAL A 95 21.54 -9.96 35.02
CA VAL A 95 22.98 -9.89 34.76
C VAL A 95 23.51 -11.22 34.19
N ILE A 96 22.99 -12.36 34.65
CA ILE A 96 23.34 -13.68 34.10
C ILE A 96 22.89 -13.80 32.64
N PHE A 97 21.61 -13.51 32.35
CA PHE A 97 21.08 -13.58 30.99
C PHE A 97 21.76 -12.57 30.06
N GLN A 98 22.10 -11.38 30.55
CA GLN A 98 22.83 -10.39 29.76
C GLN A 98 24.25 -10.86 29.43
N SER A 99 24.93 -11.53 30.35
CA SER A 99 26.27 -12.09 30.09
C SER A 99 26.23 -13.18 29.01
N LEU A 100 25.23 -14.07 29.08
CA LEU A 100 25.02 -15.09 28.04
C LEU A 100 24.61 -14.46 26.70
N GLU A 101 23.75 -13.44 26.71
CA GLU A 101 23.38 -12.67 25.52
C GLU A 101 24.62 -12.07 24.83
N MET A 102 25.53 -11.44 25.57
CA MET A 102 26.75 -10.86 24.99
C MET A 102 27.61 -11.92 24.27
N ILE A 103 27.70 -13.14 24.82
CA ILE A 103 28.40 -14.26 24.17
C ILE A 103 27.66 -14.68 22.89
N LEU A 104 26.33 -14.82 22.97
CA LEU A 104 25.50 -15.20 21.82
C LEU A 104 25.58 -14.17 20.68
N LEU A 105 25.51 -12.88 20.98
CA LEU A 105 25.60 -11.83 19.95
C LEU A 105 26.95 -11.87 19.21
N ARG A 106 28.06 -12.10 19.92
CA ARG A 106 29.39 -12.23 19.32
C ARG A 106 29.51 -13.51 18.49
N THR A 107 29.04 -14.64 19.00
CA THR A 107 29.08 -15.92 18.29
C THR A 107 28.14 -16.01 17.08
N ALA A 108 27.11 -15.17 17.01
CA ALA A 108 26.26 -14.99 15.83
C ALA A 108 26.83 -13.99 14.80
N SER A 109 27.88 -13.23 15.14
CA SER A 109 28.44 -12.18 14.29
C SER A 109 29.94 -12.37 14.03
N ASP A 110 30.79 -11.65 14.74
CA ASP A 110 32.23 -11.58 14.48
C ASP A 110 33.01 -12.80 14.98
N LEU A 111 32.47 -13.53 15.97
CA LEU A 111 33.02 -14.80 16.47
C LEU A 111 32.28 -16.03 15.90
N SER A 112 31.80 -15.97 14.66
CA SER A 112 31.03 -17.05 14.01
C SER A 112 31.75 -18.40 13.91
N HIS A 113 33.09 -18.41 13.94
CA HIS A 113 33.89 -19.63 14.03
C HIS A 113 33.72 -20.38 15.37
N PHE A 114 33.15 -19.73 16.39
CA PHE A 114 32.74 -20.31 17.67
C PHE A 114 31.23 -20.62 17.74
N SER A 115 30.52 -20.74 16.61
CA SER A 115 29.07 -21.06 16.56
C SER A 115 28.65 -22.31 17.34
N MET A 116 29.55 -23.29 17.52
CA MET A 116 29.30 -24.47 18.37
C MET A 116 29.10 -24.09 19.85
N VAL A 117 29.83 -23.08 20.35
CA VAL A 117 29.66 -22.55 21.72
C VAL A 117 28.27 -21.93 21.84
N GLY A 118 27.88 -21.07 20.90
CA GLY A 118 26.55 -20.46 20.86
C GLY A 118 25.44 -21.52 20.83
N SER A 119 25.56 -22.52 19.98
CA SER A 119 24.62 -23.65 19.89
C SER A 119 24.53 -24.44 21.20
N THR A 120 25.66 -24.65 21.89
CA THR A 120 25.71 -25.35 23.18
C THR A 120 25.00 -24.56 24.28
N ILE A 121 25.21 -23.24 24.33
CA ILE A 121 24.52 -22.34 25.26
C ILE A 121 23.00 -22.40 25.01
N VAL A 122 22.56 -22.34 23.75
CA VAL A 122 21.13 -22.42 23.42
C VAL A 122 20.53 -23.75 23.88
N LYS A 123 21.14 -24.88 23.52
CA LYS A 123 20.67 -26.22 23.93
C LYS A 123 20.48 -26.31 25.44
N LYS A 124 21.48 -25.86 26.21
CA LYS A 124 21.44 -25.88 27.68
C LYS A 124 20.36 -24.96 28.25
N ALA A 125 20.22 -23.74 27.72
CA ALA A 125 19.19 -22.81 28.13
C ALA A 125 17.78 -23.37 27.83
N VAL A 126 17.58 -23.99 26.66
CA VAL A 126 16.31 -24.60 26.26
C VAL A 126 15.98 -25.81 27.12
N SER A 127 16.91 -26.75 27.31
CA SER A 127 16.67 -27.99 28.04
C SER A 127 16.43 -27.78 29.54
N SER A 128 17.13 -26.83 30.15
CA SER A 128 17.23 -26.72 31.61
C SER A 128 16.60 -25.45 32.18
N HIS A 129 16.48 -24.38 31.40
CA HIS A 129 16.07 -23.06 31.91
C HIS A 129 14.92 -22.40 31.13
N MET A 130 14.36 -23.04 30.09
CA MET A 130 13.27 -22.45 29.29
C MET A 130 12.06 -22.07 30.16
N LYS A 131 11.64 -22.95 31.07
CA LYS A 131 10.52 -22.67 31.98
C LYS A 131 10.77 -21.42 32.83
N LEU A 132 11.99 -21.26 33.36
CA LEU A 132 12.38 -20.08 34.13
C LEU A 132 12.26 -18.81 33.26
N ILE A 133 12.87 -18.82 32.07
CA ILE A 133 12.82 -17.69 31.12
C ILE A 133 11.37 -17.32 30.79
N GLN A 134 10.52 -18.30 30.54
CA GLN A 134 9.10 -18.07 30.21
C GLN A 134 8.30 -17.50 31.40
N THR A 135 8.55 -17.98 32.62
CA THR A 135 7.92 -17.41 33.82
C THR A 135 8.40 -15.97 34.04
N SER A 136 9.69 -15.68 33.80
CA SER A 136 10.26 -14.32 33.90
C SER A 136 9.60 -13.30 32.98
N LEU A 137 9.06 -13.71 31.82
CA LEU A 137 8.33 -12.81 30.92
C LEU A 137 7.05 -12.22 31.52
N HIS A 138 6.51 -12.83 32.58
CA HIS A 138 5.30 -12.36 33.26
C HIS A 138 5.60 -11.35 34.38
N SER A 139 6.87 -11.04 34.64
CA SER A 139 7.28 -10.08 35.67
C SER A 139 6.73 -8.66 35.41
N GLU A 140 6.55 -7.90 36.48
CA GLU A 140 6.24 -6.46 36.45
C GLU A 140 7.48 -5.62 36.14
N ASN A 141 8.68 -6.17 36.33
CA ASN A 141 9.94 -5.48 36.07
C ASN A 141 10.25 -5.43 34.57
N HIS A 142 9.90 -4.31 33.95
CA HIS A 142 10.07 -4.10 32.51
C HIS A 142 11.51 -4.27 32.01
N ARG A 143 12.53 -3.92 32.82
CA ARG A 143 13.93 -4.09 32.42
C ARG A 143 14.31 -5.56 32.34
N PHE A 144 13.85 -6.35 33.31
CA PHE A 144 14.12 -7.79 33.34
C PHE A 144 13.40 -8.52 32.22
N VAL A 145 12.12 -8.20 31.97
CA VAL A 145 11.36 -8.76 30.84
C VAL A 145 12.04 -8.45 29.50
N ARG A 146 12.49 -7.21 29.30
CA ARG A 146 13.24 -6.80 28.10
C ARG A 146 14.51 -7.65 27.93
N GLN A 147 15.26 -7.84 29.00
CA GLN A 147 16.49 -8.65 28.98
C GLN A 147 16.22 -10.12 28.62
N CYS A 148 15.12 -10.70 29.11
CA CYS A 148 14.72 -12.07 28.76
C CYS A 148 14.38 -12.19 27.26
N LEU A 149 13.66 -11.22 26.70
CA LEU A 149 13.33 -11.18 25.27
C LEU A 149 14.57 -10.98 24.39
N SER A 150 15.48 -10.10 24.80
CA SER A 150 16.77 -9.90 24.11
C SER A 150 17.62 -11.18 24.13
N PHE A 151 17.68 -11.87 25.27
CA PHE A 151 18.36 -13.16 25.38
C PHE A 151 17.75 -14.22 24.45
N LEU A 152 16.42 -14.37 24.43
CA LEU A 152 15.72 -15.27 23.51
C LEU A 152 15.99 -14.93 22.04
N SER A 153 16.00 -13.64 21.68
CA SER A 153 16.34 -13.17 20.34
C SER A 153 17.77 -13.55 19.95
N ALA A 154 18.74 -13.41 20.85
CA ALA A 154 20.13 -13.80 20.63
C ALA A 154 20.30 -15.32 20.48
N MET A 155 19.49 -16.12 21.18
CA MET A 155 19.44 -17.58 21.02
C MET A 155 18.94 -17.99 19.63
N VAL A 156 17.84 -17.39 19.18
CA VAL A 156 17.28 -17.62 17.82
C VAL A 156 18.26 -17.18 16.74
N SER A 157 19.02 -16.11 17.00
CA SER A 157 19.96 -15.53 16.04
C SER A 157 21.19 -16.39 15.75
N GLN A 158 21.46 -17.46 16.51
CA GLN A 158 22.60 -18.35 16.27
C GLN A 158 22.51 -19.14 14.94
N GLY A 159 21.30 -19.36 14.42
CA GLY A 159 21.10 -20.06 13.16
C GLY A 159 19.77 -20.81 13.06
N THR A 160 19.60 -21.57 11.99
CA THR A 160 18.34 -22.26 11.69
C THR A 160 18.00 -23.35 12.71
N ASP A 161 19.01 -24.08 13.19
CA ASP A 161 18.79 -25.18 14.13
C ASP A 161 18.39 -24.68 15.52
N THR A 162 19.05 -23.62 16.01
CA THR A 162 18.69 -23.00 17.29
C THR A 162 17.34 -22.28 17.22
N ALA A 163 17.02 -21.64 16.09
CA ALA A 163 15.69 -21.07 15.86
C ALA A 163 14.59 -22.14 15.96
N ARG A 164 14.80 -23.32 15.34
CA ARG A 164 13.88 -24.46 15.44
C ARG A 164 13.78 -25.01 16.86
N GLU A 165 14.90 -25.11 17.56
CA GLU A 165 14.97 -25.60 18.93
C GLU A 165 14.23 -24.67 19.91
N VAL A 166 14.47 -23.36 19.83
CA VAL A 166 13.74 -22.37 20.63
C VAL A 166 12.25 -22.38 20.27
N PHE A 167 11.90 -22.40 18.98
CA PHE A 167 10.51 -22.42 18.54
C PHE A 167 9.72 -23.64 19.08
N SER A 168 10.35 -24.82 19.08
CA SER A 168 9.70 -26.06 19.53
C SER A 168 9.49 -26.16 21.04
N HIS A 169 10.34 -25.52 21.84
CA HIS A 169 10.27 -25.58 23.31
C HIS A 169 9.61 -24.33 23.92
N PHE A 170 9.51 -23.24 23.17
CA PHE A 170 8.87 -22.03 23.64
C PHE A 170 7.34 -22.12 23.48
N HIS A 171 6.65 -22.25 24.61
CA HIS A 171 5.20 -22.12 24.70
C HIS A 171 4.70 -20.69 24.36
N PHE A 172 4.15 -20.52 23.15
CA PHE A 172 3.49 -19.29 22.73
C PHE A 172 2.09 -19.16 23.34
N THR A 173 1.99 -18.60 24.54
CA THR A 173 0.71 -18.39 25.24
C THR A 173 0.09 -17.04 24.89
N LYS A 174 -1.24 -16.93 25.02
CA LYS A 174 -1.99 -15.65 24.82
C LYS A 174 -1.53 -14.52 25.76
N GLY A 175 -0.90 -14.86 26.89
CA GLY A 175 -0.35 -13.86 27.82
C GLY A 175 0.78 -13.03 27.21
N LEU A 176 1.48 -13.56 26.21
CA LEU A 176 2.59 -12.88 25.53
C LEU A 176 2.13 -11.67 24.72
N SER A 177 0.90 -11.70 24.19
CA SER A 177 0.33 -10.57 23.44
C SER A 177 0.24 -9.29 24.27
N ALA A 178 0.21 -9.40 25.61
CA ALA A 178 0.28 -8.23 26.49
C ALA A 178 1.64 -7.51 26.42
N LEU A 179 2.73 -8.24 26.15
CA LEU A 179 4.08 -7.68 26.01
C LEU A 179 4.17 -6.75 24.80
N ALA A 180 3.47 -7.07 23.71
CA ALA A 180 3.38 -6.21 22.53
C ALA A 180 2.76 -4.83 22.84
N LYS A 181 2.06 -4.66 23.96
CA LYS A 181 1.43 -3.38 24.36
C LYS A 181 2.27 -2.58 25.36
N ARG A 182 3.32 -3.17 25.96
CA ARG A 182 4.16 -2.55 26.98
C ARG A 182 5.22 -1.64 26.37
N LYS A 183 4.79 -0.44 25.96
CA LYS A 183 5.64 0.57 25.32
C LYS A 183 6.07 1.70 26.26
N ASP A 184 7.21 2.31 25.97
CA ASP A 184 7.67 3.53 26.61
C ASP A 184 7.27 4.76 25.78
N LYS A 185 6.58 5.72 26.41
CA LYS A 185 6.06 6.92 25.73
C LYS A 185 7.18 7.90 25.32
N MET A 186 8.37 7.76 25.87
CA MET A 186 9.52 8.62 25.60
C MET A 186 10.50 7.98 24.60
N GLY A 187 10.11 6.86 23.97
CA GLY A 187 10.92 6.18 22.95
C GLY A 187 12.17 5.48 23.48
N ARG A 188 12.28 5.30 24.81
CA ARG A 188 13.37 4.53 25.42
C ARG A 188 13.21 3.04 25.09
N PRO A 189 14.30 2.24 25.12
CA PRO A 189 14.16 0.82 24.80
C PRO A 189 13.21 0.13 25.77
N ASP A 190 12.10 -0.39 25.22
CA ASP A 190 10.96 -0.91 25.96
C ASP A 190 10.72 -2.41 25.69
N VAL A 191 9.70 -2.96 26.35
CA VAL A 191 9.35 -4.37 26.23
C VAL A 191 8.77 -4.68 24.84
N ARG A 192 7.98 -3.76 24.26
CA ARG A 192 7.41 -3.92 22.92
C ARG A 192 8.52 -4.06 21.86
N MET A 193 9.56 -3.24 21.92
CA MET A 193 10.69 -3.33 21.00
C MET A 193 11.42 -4.68 21.09
N ALA A 194 11.72 -5.14 22.30
CA ALA A 194 12.37 -6.43 22.48
C ALA A 194 11.47 -7.59 22.05
N TYR A 195 10.15 -7.45 22.22
CA TYR A 195 9.16 -8.41 21.73
C TYR A 195 9.12 -8.46 20.20
N ILE A 196 9.17 -7.29 19.53
CA ILE A 196 9.28 -7.19 18.08
C ILE A 196 10.58 -7.84 17.60
N GLN A 197 11.71 -7.52 18.22
CA GLN A 197 13.02 -8.12 17.87
C GLN A 197 13.00 -9.64 18.00
N PHE A 198 12.49 -10.16 19.11
CA PHE A 198 12.34 -11.60 19.31
C PHE A 198 11.42 -12.23 18.24
N SER A 199 10.28 -11.62 17.95
CA SER A 199 9.34 -12.11 16.93
C SER A 199 9.98 -12.15 15.53
N LEU A 200 10.68 -11.08 15.16
CA LEU A 200 11.33 -10.94 13.85
C LEU A 200 12.59 -11.81 13.74
N SER A 201 13.26 -12.14 14.84
CA SER A 201 14.46 -13.01 14.82
C SER A 201 14.18 -14.37 14.16
N PHE A 202 12.99 -14.94 14.37
CA PHE A 202 12.58 -16.16 13.69
C PHE A 202 12.43 -15.98 12.17
N LEU A 203 12.00 -14.81 11.69
CA LEU A 203 11.92 -14.50 10.26
C LEU A 203 13.31 -14.32 9.62
N VAL A 204 14.27 -13.84 10.41
CA VAL A 204 15.63 -13.58 9.93
C VAL A 204 16.46 -14.86 9.87
N SER A 205 16.44 -15.66 10.95
CA SER A 205 17.33 -16.81 11.15
C SER A 205 16.64 -18.17 11.00
N GLY A 206 15.31 -18.22 10.95
CA GLY A 206 14.56 -19.46 10.81
C GLY A 206 14.64 -20.08 9.40
N ASP A 207 14.50 -21.40 9.34
CA ASP A 207 14.33 -22.11 8.08
C ASP A 207 12.93 -21.87 7.47
N ASN A 208 12.66 -22.46 6.31
CA ASN A 208 11.36 -22.29 5.65
C ASN A 208 10.20 -22.91 6.44
N ALA A 209 10.44 -24.00 7.16
CA ALA A 209 9.41 -24.71 7.91
C ALA A 209 9.02 -23.93 9.17
N THR A 210 9.99 -23.46 9.95
CA THR A 210 9.76 -22.62 11.13
C THR A 210 9.04 -21.33 10.75
N ILE A 211 9.46 -20.66 9.67
CA ILE A 211 8.79 -19.43 9.22
C ILE A 211 7.37 -19.73 8.71
N GLY A 212 7.16 -20.85 8.02
CA GLY A 212 5.83 -21.29 7.63
C GLY A 212 4.89 -21.50 8.82
N GLN A 213 5.35 -22.19 9.86
CA GLN A 213 4.60 -22.43 11.10
C GLN A 213 4.33 -21.12 11.86
N LEU A 214 5.33 -20.23 11.95
CA LEU A 214 5.19 -18.92 12.57
C LEU A 214 4.09 -18.07 11.91
N LEU A 215 3.99 -18.10 10.58
CA LEU A 215 2.96 -17.37 9.84
C LEU A 215 1.55 -17.95 10.00
N GLU A 216 1.42 -19.22 10.42
CA GLU A 216 0.14 -19.88 10.69
C GLU A 216 -0.39 -19.60 12.10
N MET A 217 0.46 -19.06 12.98
CA MET A 217 0.06 -18.67 14.32
C MET A 217 -0.90 -17.48 14.26
N LYS A 218 -2.04 -17.60 14.98
CA LYS A 218 -3.05 -16.54 15.08
C LYS A 218 -2.63 -15.38 15.97
N ASP A 219 -1.79 -15.70 16.95
CA ASP A 219 -1.23 -14.78 17.94
C ASP A 219 0.31 -14.76 17.78
N PHE A 220 1.03 -13.94 18.54
CA PHE A 220 2.48 -13.72 18.47
C PHE A 220 2.94 -12.74 17.37
N LEU A 221 3.06 -13.18 16.11
CA LEU A 221 3.50 -12.30 15.01
C LEU A 221 2.39 -11.31 14.58
N PRO A 222 1.09 -11.68 14.50
CA PRO A 222 0.04 -10.69 14.28
C PRO A 222 -0.04 -9.60 15.35
N ASP A 223 0.38 -9.89 16.59
CA ASP A 223 0.33 -8.94 17.71
C ASP A 223 1.25 -7.73 17.51
N ILE A 224 2.38 -7.90 16.82
CA ILE A 224 3.28 -6.76 16.53
C ILE A 224 2.61 -5.74 15.61
N LEU A 225 1.75 -6.19 14.69
CA LEU A 225 1.02 -5.33 13.74
C LEU A 225 -0.25 -4.76 14.36
N SER A 226 -0.96 -5.53 15.19
CA SER A 226 -2.25 -5.13 15.76
C SER A 226 -2.13 -4.24 17.02
N SER A 227 -0.96 -4.16 17.64
CA SER A 227 -0.79 -3.50 18.94
C SER A 227 0.04 -2.21 18.88
N GLY A 228 -0.48 -1.15 18.25
CA GLY A 228 0.14 0.18 18.36
C GLY A 228 1.22 0.51 17.31
N LEU A 229 1.24 -0.22 16.19
CA LEU A 229 2.13 0.01 15.04
C LEU A 229 2.15 1.47 14.56
N LYS A 230 0.98 2.13 14.57
CA LYS A 230 0.81 3.53 14.16
C LYS A 230 1.61 4.54 15.00
N GLU A 231 1.95 4.17 16.22
CA GLU A 231 2.62 5.02 17.22
C GLU A 231 4.07 4.59 17.45
N ASP A 232 4.55 3.57 16.74
CA ASP A 232 5.93 3.09 16.84
C ASP A 232 6.94 4.08 16.25
N ARG A 233 8.20 3.95 16.65
CA ARG A 233 9.32 4.71 16.10
C ARG A 233 9.55 4.41 14.62
N ILE A 234 10.05 5.38 13.86
CA ILE A 234 10.37 5.19 12.43
C ILE A 234 11.31 3.99 12.24
N SER A 235 12.35 3.87 13.06
CA SER A 235 13.29 2.73 13.01
C SER A 235 12.59 1.38 13.17
N THR A 236 11.57 1.33 14.03
CA THR A 236 10.80 0.11 14.35
C THR A 236 9.82 -0.23 13.25
N VAL A 237 9.11 0.76 12.72
CA VAL A 237 8.25 0.60 11.53
C VAL A 237 9.07 0.08 10.35
N ASN A 238 10.23 0.70 10.09
CA ASN A 238 11.13 0.26 9.03
C ASN A 238 11.61 -1.18 9.25
N LEU A 239 12.04 -1.53 10.46
CA LEU A 239 12.46 -2.90 10.81
C LEU A 239 11.35 -3.92 10.52
N ILE A 240 10.12 -3.65 10.94
CA ILE A 240 8.97 -4.54 10.71
C ILE A 240 8.69 -4.69 9.22
N LEU A 241 8.50 -3.57 8.50
CA LEU A 241 8.12 -3.60 7.09
C LEU A 241 9.21 -4.21 6.22
N SER A 242 10.48 -3.84 6.40
CA SER A 242 11.61 -4.38 5.63
C SER A 242 11.82 -5.88 5.90
N THR A 243 11.66 -6.33 7.15
CA THR A 243 11.77 -7.76 7.49
C THR A 243 10.62 -8.54 6.87
N LEU A 244 9.38 -8.07 6.98
CA LEU A 244 8.25 -8.73 6.33
C LEU A 244 8.39 -8.73 4.81
N GLN A 245 8.86 -7.65 4.20
CA GLN A 245 9.05 -7.55 2.75
C GLN A 245 10.06 -8.58 2.26
N THR A 246 11.26 -8.62 2.88
CA THR A 246 12.36 -9.47 2.42
C THR A 246 12.19 -10.94 2.83
N LYS A 247 11.75 -11.20 4.07
CA LYS A 247 11.69 -12.55 4.65
C LYS A 247 10.33 -13.24 4.49
N VAL A 248 9.26 -12.50 4.17
CA VAL A 248 7.93 -13.08 3.93
C VAL A 248 7.45 -12.83 2.51
N VAL A 249 7.31 -11.57 2.08
CA VAL A 249 6.69 -11.23 0.78
C VAL A 249 7.56 -11.70 -0.39
N GLN A 250 8.84 -11.36 -0.40
CA GLN A 250 9.76 -11.69 -1.50
C GLN A 250 10.31 -13.13 -1.42
N ARG A 251 10.19 -13.79 -0.26
CA ARG A 251 10.69 -15.15 -0.05
C ARG A 251 9.88 -16.16 -0.89
N GLN A 252 10.57 -16.86 -1.78
CA GLN A 252 9.95 -17.80 -2.73
C GLN A 252 9.43 -19.07 -2.05
N ALA A 253 10.07 -19.50 -0.96
CA ALA A 253 9.65 -20.68 -0.21
C ALA A 253 8.31 -20.51 0.51
N ILE A 254 7.87 -19.27 0.77
CA ILE A 254 6.57 -18.99 1.37
C ILE A 254 5.53 -18.93 0.26
N SER A 255 4.57 -19.85 0.30
CA SER A 255 3.53 -19.94 -0.71
C SER A 255 2.60 -18.72 -0.68
N LYS A 256 1.98 -18.41 -1.82
CA LYS A 256 0.96 -17.35 -1.90
C LYS A 256 -0.21 -17.61 -0.96
N THR A 257 -0.63 -18.87 -0.81
CA THR A 257 -1.69 -19.27 0.11
C THR A 257 -1.36 -18.93 1.56
N GLN A 258 -0.13 -19.20 2.01
CA GLN A 258 0.33 -18.82 3.35
C GLN A 258 0.32 -17.30 3.53
N LYS A 259 0.78 -16.54 2.54
CA LYS A 259 0.74 -15.06 2.57
C LYS A 259 -0.70 -14.54 2.68
N VAL A 260 -1.62 -15.08 1.90
CA VAL A 260 -3.06 -14.71 1.96
C VAL A 260 -3.68 -15.02 3.32
N ARG A 261 -3.29 -16.15 3.96
CA ARG A 261 -3.76 -16.52 5.30
C ARG A 261 -3.20 -15.61 6.39
N PHE A 262 -1.92 -15.23 6.28
CA PHE A 262 -1.27 -14.35 7.25
C PHE A 262 -1.74 -12.90 7.13
N PHE A 263 -1.69 -12.31 5.92
CA PHE A 263 -2.09 -10.92 5.66
C PHE A 263 -3.60 -10.78 5.55
N THR A 264 -4.28 -11.02 6.67
CA THR A 264 -5.74 -10.86 6.76
C THR A 264 -6.15 -9.40 6.52
N PRO A 265 -7.42 -9.13 6.15
CA PRO A 265 -7.91 -7.75 5.96
C PRO A 265 -7.71 -6.86 7.19
N SER A 266 -7.80 -7.44 8.39
CA SER A 266 -7.53 -6.73 9.64
C SER A 266 -6.06 -6.29 9.74
N LEU A 267 -5.11 -7.20 9.47
CA LEU A 267 -3.68 -6.88 9.50
C LEU A 267 -3.29 -5.89 8.42
N LEU A 268 -3.84 -6.03 7.20
CA LEU A 268 -3.64 -5.07 6.13
C LEU A 268 -4.16 -3.68 6.51
N ALA A 269 -5.30 -3.58 7.18
CA ALA A 269 -5.83 -2.31 7.69
C ALA A 269 -4.94 -1.71 8.80
N GLN A 270 -4.36 -2.53 9.68
CA GLN A 270 -3.39 -2.07 10.68
C GLN A 270 -2.12 -1.52 10.02
N ILE A 271 -1.61 -2.20 9.00
CA ILE A 271 -0.47 -1.71 8.19
C ILE A 271 -0.85 -0.40 7.50
N ALA A 272 -2.00 -0.34 6.81
CA ALA A 272 -2.47 0.88 6.15
C ALA A 272 -2.72 2.06 7.10
N SER A 273 -2.92 1.81 8.41
CA SER A 273 -3.04 2.88 9.40
C SER A 273 -1.78 3.75 9.50
N LEU A 274 -0.62 3.24 9.04
CA LEU A 274 0.65 3.98 8.93
C LEU A 274 0.59 5.14 7.93
N TYR A 275 -0.37 5.19 7.00
CA TYR A 275 -0.58 6.42 6.21
C TYR A 275 -0.88 7.64 7.09
N ARG A 276 -1.42 7.42 8.29
CA ARG A 276 -1.72 8.44 9.29
C ARG A 276 -0.81 8.31 10.52
N TRP A 277 0.40 7.76 10.35
CA TRP A 277 1.38 7.53 11.41
C TRP A 277 1.60 8.78 12.28
N ASN A 278 1.71 8.57 13.58
CA ASN A 278 1.85 9.62 14.59
C ASN A 278 2.79 9.18 15.73
N GLY A 279 3.83 8.42 15.37
CA GLY A 279 4.84 7.93 16.29
C GLY A 279 6.03 8.88 16.45
N ILE A 280 7.17 8.31 16.89
CA ILE A 280 8.36 9.06 17.27
C ILE A 280 9.41 9.02 16.15
N VAL A 281 9.96 10.19 15.82
CA VAL A 281 11.10 10.34 14.89
C VAL A 281 12.41 10.11 15.66
N ASP A 282 13.07 8.97 15.45
CA ASP A 282 14.28 8.56 16.18
C ASP A 282 15.52 8.37 15.28
N ALA A 283 15.39 8.58 13.97
CA ALA A 283 16.48 8.50 13.01
C ALA A 283 16.48 9.77 12.12
N SER A 284 17.67 10.32 11.84
CA SER A 284 17.80 11.41 10.87
C SER A 284 17.54 10.87 9.47
N THR A 285 16.57 11.44 8.78
CA THR A 285 16.40 11.19 7.34
C THR A 285 17.43 12.04 6.59
N ASP A 286 18.01 11.54 5.49
CA ASP A 286 18.95 12.36 4.70
C ASP A 286 18.30 13.67 4.20
N ASP A 287 16.97 13.65 4.03
CA ASP A 287 16.12 14.80 3.70
C ASP A 287 15.84 15.75 4.89
N SER A 288 16.23 15.39 6.12
CA SER A 288 15.97 16.20 7.32
C SER A 288 16.73 17.53 7.33
N LYS A 289 17.69 17.72 6.41
CA LYS A 289 18.44 18.97 6.27
C LYS A 289 17.67 20.04 5.49
N MET A 290 16.55 19.71 4.84
CA MET A 290 15.77 20.65 4.03
C MET A 290 14.32 20.87 4.53
N ALA A 291 13.83 20.07 5.47
CA ALA A 291 12.47 20.21 6.00
C ALA A 291 12.45 21.08 7.27
N GLU A 292 11.69 22.18 7.26
CA GLU A 292 11.47 23.07 8.41
C GLU A 292 10.81 22.36 9.61
N ASN A 293 10.31 21.12 9.45
CA ASN A 293 9.71 20.32 10.51
C ASN A 293 10.07 18.82 10.39
N ALA A 294 10.93 18.32 11.29
CA ALA A 294 11.38 16.93 11.33
C ALA A 294 10.24 15.91 11.50
N GLU A 295 9.14 16.29 12.16
CA GLU A 295 7.97 15.42 12.34
C GLU A 295 7.25 15.15 11.01
N GLU A 296 7.13 16.18 10.16
CA GLU A 296 6.46 16.06 8.87
C GLU A 296 7.31 15.25 7.88
N ALA A 297 8.64 15.47 7.89
CA ALA A 297 9.57 14.64 7.12
C ALA A 297 9.47 13.16 7.54
N GLY A 298 9.40 12.89 8.85
CA GLY A 298 9.21 11.54 9.38
C GLY A 298 7.91 10.89 8.92
N LYS A 299 6.79 11.63 8.92
CA LYS A 299 5.51 11.17 8.38
C LYS A 299 5.60 10.81 6.91
N MET A 300 6.26 11.63 6.09
CA MET A 300 6.43 11.37 4.67
C MET A 300 7.22 10.09 4.41
N VAL A 301 8.31 9.87 5.15
CA VAL A 301 9.09 8.63 5.05
C VAL A 301 8.26 7.40 5.41
N VAL A 302 7.52 7.44 6.52
CA VAL A 302 6.66 6.30 6.91
C VAL A 302 5.56 6.06 5.88
N ARG A 303 4.97 7.12 5.33
CA ARG A 303 3.96 7.04 4.27
C ARG A 303 4.51 6.38 3.01
N GLU A 304 5.73 6.71 2.60
CA GLU A 304 6.38 6.07 1.46
C GLU A 304 6.72 4.60 1.74
N LEU A 305 7.28 4.29 2.93
CA LEU A 305 7.59 2.92 3.33
C LEU A 305 6.35 2.01 3.30
N VAL A 306 5.23 2.46 3.89
CA VAL A 306 3.99 1.67 3.88
C VAL A 306 3.40 1.57 2.48
N HIS A 307 3.47 2.63 1.68
CA HIS A 307 2.94 2.63 0.32
C HIS A 307 3.66 1.62 -0.56
N ASN A 308 4.99 1.67 -0.59
CA ASN A 308 5.83 0.73 -1.35
C ASN A 308 5.63 -0.71 -0.88
N PHE A 309 5.56 -0.94 0.45
CA PHE A 309 5.27 -2.25 1.00
C PHE A 309 3.90 -2.79 0.55
N LEU A 310 2.84 -1.96 0.60
CA LEU A 310 1.49 -2.37 0.22
C LEU A 310 1.35 -2.56 -1.30
N LEU A 311 2.05 -1.80 -2.13
CA LEU A 311 2.12 -2.03 -3.57
C LEU A 311 2.76 -3.39 -3.87
N ASP A 312 3.92 -3.68 -3.28
CA ASP A 312 4.60 -4.97 -3.44
C ASP A 312 3.73 -6.14 -2.98
N LEU A 313 3.10 -6.00 -1.82
CA LEU A 313 2.26 -7.05 -1.25
C LEU A 313 0.96 -7.25 -2.04
N CYS A 314 0.22 -6.18 -2.33
CA CYS A 314 -1.15 -6.27 -2.87
C CYS A 314 -1.22 -6.22 -4.40
N CYS A 315 -0.18 -5.74 -5.09
CA CYS A 315 -0.16 -5.58 -6.55
C CYS A 315 0.83 -6.53 -7.25
N SER A 316 1.69 -7.25 -6.53
CA SER A 316 2.57 -8.25 -7.16
C SER A 316 1.87 -9.59 -7.35
N ARG A 317 1.77 -10.04 -8.61
CA ARG A 317 1.31 -11.40 -8.94
C ARG A 317 2.39 -12.47 -8.70
N LYS A 318 3.66 -12.09 -8.60
CA LYS A 318 4.78 -13.03 -8.43
C LYS A 318 5.01 -13.34 -6.96
N HIS A 319 5.14 -12.30 -6.14
CA HIS A 319 5.57 -12.42 -4.74
C HIS A 319 4.45 -12.10 -3.73
N GLY A 320 3.53 -11.21 -4.11
CA GLY A 320 2.45 -10.73 -3.27
C GLY A 320 1.24 -11.67 -3.15
N ILE A 321 0.15 -11.12 -2.63
CA ILE A 321 -1.12 -11.82 -2.40
C ILE A 321 -2.09 -11.71 -3.58
N SER A 322 -1.75 -10.96 -4.64
CA SER A 322 -2.54 -10.93 -5.87
C SER A 322 -2.34 -12.19 -6.72
N PHE A 323 -3.43 -12.68 -7.31
CA PHE A 323 -3.42 -13.80 -8.26
C PHE A 323 -4.35 -13.49 -9.42
N TYR A 324 -4.04 -14.05 -10.59
CA TYR A 324 -4.80 -13.79 -11.81
C TYR A 324 -6.03 -14.70 -11.89
N ASP A 325 -7.21 -14.10 -12.05
CA ASP A 325 -8.43 -14.80 -12.44
C ASP A 325 -8.71 -14.59 -13.94
N PRO A 326 -8.57 -15.63 -14.79
CA PRO A 326 -8.81 -15.50 -16.24
C PRO A 326 -10.27 -15.24 -16.62
N SER A 327 -11.21 -15.46 -15.70
CA SER A 327 -12.63 -15.16 -15.89
C SER A 327 -13.00 -13.74 -15.49
N PHE A 328 -12.06 -12.91 -15.00
CA PHE A 328 -12.35 -11.55 -14.53
C PHE A 328 -13.49 -11.51 -13.49
N GLY A 329 -13.59 -12.56 -12.66
CA GLY A 329 -14.63 -12.68 -11.63
C GLY A 329 -16.01 -13.14 -12.15
N THR A 330 -16.14 -13.46 -13.44
CA THR A 330 -17.42 -13.86 -14.05
C THR A 330 -17.75 -15.35 -13.90
N ALA A 331 -16.81 -16.18 -13.42
CA ALA A 331 -17.02 -17.61 -13.21
C ALA A 331 -17.77 -17.97 -11.89
N GLY A 332 -18.34 -17.00 -11.17
CA GLY A 332 -19.08 -17.24 -9.92
C GLY A 332 -18.21 -17.60 -8.70
N ARG A 333 -16.88 -17.52 -8.84
CA ARG A 333 -15.93 -17.74 -7.74
C ARG A 333 -15.86 -16.49 -6.85
N ALA A 334 -15.53 -16.68 -5.58
CA ALA A 334 -15.43 -15.56 -4.64
C ALA A 334 -14.25 -14.61 -4.92
N GLY A 335 -13.26 -15.04 -5.72
CA GLY A 335 -12.07 -14.26 -6.05
C GLY A 335 -11.16 -14.05 -4.82
N ASN A 336 -10.34 -13.00 -4.86
CA ASN A 336 -9.49 -12.62 -3.74
C ASN A 336 -10.28 -11.84 -2.68
N ILE A 337 -10.98 -12.54 -1.79
CA ILE A 337 -11.80 -11.92 -0.73
C ILE A 337 -10.94 -11.04 0.20
N VAL A 338 -9.69 -11.42 0.46
CA VAL A 338 -8.80 -10.66 1.34
C VAL A 338 -8.51 -9.27 0.76
N LEU A 339 -8.11 -9.21 -0.52
CA LEU A 339 -7.91 -7.93 -1.21
C LEU A 339 -9.20 -7.13 -1.33
N LEU A 340 -10.33 -7.78 -1.62
CA LEU A 340 -11.62 -7.09 -1.71
C LEU A 340 -11.98 -6.42 -0.38
N GLN A 341 -11.95 -7.16 0.73
CA GLN A 341 -12.29 -6.63 2.06
C GLN A 341 -11.32 -5.52 2.49
N PHE A 342 -10.03 -5.67 2.18
CA PHE A 342 -9.04 -4.65 2.44
C PHE A 342 -9.33 -3.36 1.65
N VAL A 343 -9.51 -3.45 0.33
CA VAL A 343 -9.75 -2.29 -0.54
C VAL A 343 -11.08 -1.60 -0.22
N VAL A 344 -12.14 -2.34 0.11
CA VAL A 344 -13.41 -1.76 0.60
C VAL A 344 -13.22 -1.03 1.94
N GLY A 345 -12.27 -1.49 2.77
CA GLY A 345 -11.90 -0.85 4.04
C GLY A 345 -11.13 0.47 3.91
N LEU A 346 -10.54 0.77 2.74
CA LEU A 346 -9.75 1.98 2.49
C LEU A 346 -10.64 3.19 2.17
N LYS A 347 -11.41 3.65 3.17
CA LYS A 347 -12.42 4.70 2.99
C LYS A 347 -11.85 6.05 2.57
N GLN A 348 -10.58 6.32 2.87
CA GLN A 348 -9.91 7.59 2.59
C GLN A 348 -9.39 7.72 1.14
N ALA A 349 -9.73 6.80 0.22
CA ALA A 349 -9.21 6.82 -1.15
C ALA A 349 -9.59 8.06 -1.98
N THR A 350 -10.59 8.82 -1.54
CA THR A 350 -10.98 10.12 -2.13
C THR A 350 -10.26 11.32 -1.50
N GLU A 351 -9.69 11.14 -0.31
CA GLU A 351 -9.09 12.21 0.51
C GLU A 351 -7.55 12.17 0.46
N ASP A 352 -6.96 10.98 0.32
CA ASP A 352 -5.51 10.76 0.39
C ASP A 352 -4.99 10.20 -0.94
N ASN A 353 -4.03 10.90 -1.56
CA ASN A 353 -3.48 10.53 -2.87
C ASN A 353 -2.78 9.16 -2.89
N LEU A 354 -2.05 8.79 -1.83
CA LEU A 354 -1.35 7.49 -1.79
C LEU A 354 -2.33 6.34 -1.56
N VAL A 355 -3.38 6.57 -0.76
CA VAL A 355 -4.46 5.60 -0.59
C VAL A 355 -5.25 5.45 -1.90
N SER A 356 -5.55 6.57 -2.58
CA SER A 356 -6.16 6.59 -3.90
C SER A 356 -5.36 5.76 -4.90
N ASP A 357 -4.05 6.02 -4.98
CA ASP A 357 -3.13 5.30 -5.85
C ASP A 357 -3.09 3.79 -5.53
N LEU A 358 -3.02 3.42 -4.25
CA LEU A 358 -3.04 2.02 -3.84
C LEU A 358 -4.33 1.31 -4.28
N VAL A 359 -5.50 1.92 -4.05
CA VAL A 359 -6.80 1.36 -4.48
C VAL A 359 -6.83 1.17 -6.00
N VAL A 360 -6.42 2.18 -6.75
CA VAL A 360 -6.36 2.13 -8.21
C VAL A 360 -5.43 1.01 -8.68
N ASN A 361 -4.23 0.89 -8.10
CA ASN A 361 -3.25 -0.14 -8.45
C ASN A 361 -3.73 -1.56 -8.14
N ILE A 362 -4.38 -1.79 -6.99
CA ILE A 362 -4.92 -3.10 -6.64
C ILE A 362 -6.01 -3.52 -7.63
N LEU A 363 -6.94 -2.61 -7.93
CA LEU A 363 -8.06 -2.86 -8.86
C LEU A 363 -7.60 -2.98 -10.32
N ARG A 364 -6.47 -2.37 -10.69
CA ARG A 364 -5.81 -2.56 -11.99
C ARG A 364 -5.23 -3.96 -12.14
N VAL A 365 -4.53 -4.44 -11.12
CA VAL A 365 -3.89 -5.76 -11.17
C VAL A 365 -4.92 -6.88 -10.98
N SER A 366 -5.98 -6.63 -10.23
CA SER A 366 -7.02 -7.61 -9.88
C SER A 366 -8.40 -7.12 -10.36
N PRO A 367 -8.66 -7.10 -11.67
CA PRO A 367 -9.94 -6.61 -12.21
C PRO A 367 -11.12 -7.50 -11.83
N ASP A 368 -10.88 -8.73 -11.40
CA ASP A 368 -11.90 -9.69 -10.95
C ASP A 368 -12.71 -9.21 -9.73
N ILE A 369 -12.11 -8.37 -8.89
CA ILE A 369 -12.80 -7.81 -7.72
C ILE A 369 -13.49 -6.46 -8.00
N LEU A 370 -13.28 -5.84 -9.18
CA LEU A 370 -13.88 -4.55 -9.55
C LEU A 370 -15.41 -4.54 -9.37
N PRO A 371 -16.18 -5.51 -9.89
CA PRO A 371 -17.64 -5.43 -9.80
C PRO A 371 -18.13 -5.49 -8.36
N ARG A 372 -17.48 -6.32 -7.53
CA ARG A 372 -17.80 -6.47 -6.12
C ARG A 372 -17.39 -5.24 -5.31
N PHE A 373 -16.23 -4.64 -5.60
CA PHE A 373 -15.81 -3.40 -4.97
C PHE A 373 -16.88 -2.31 -5.08
N PHE A 374 -17.40 -2.07 -6.29
CA PHE A 374 -18.45 -1.07 -6.50
C PHE A 374 -19.80 -1.43 -5.86
N LYS A 375 -20.06 -2.72 -5.61
CA LYS A 375 -21.26 -3.19 -4.92
C LYS A 375 -21.14 -3.07 -3.38
N GLU A 376 -19.95 -3.30 -2.84
CA GLU A 376 -19.70 -3.42 -1.40
C GLU A 376 -19.14 -2.11 -0.79
N THR A 377 -18.69 -1.17 -1.61
CA THR A 377 -18.20 0.13 -1.13
C THR A 377 -19.32 1.01 -0.56
N GLN A 378 -18.94 1.91 0.35
CA GLN A 378 -19.83 2.92 0.93
C GLN A 378 -19.89 4.21 0.07
N TYR A 379 -19.13 4.28 -1.02
CA TYR A 379 -19.19 5.41 -1.95
C TYR A 379 -20.55 5.50 -2.62
N SER A 380 -21.10 6.72 -2.60
CA SER A 380 -22.36 7.01 -3.27
C SER A 380 -22.11 7.60 -4.66
N PHE A 381 -22.64 6.95 -5.68
CA PHE A 381 -22.53 7.38 -7.07
C PHE A 381 -23.78 8.10 -7.61
N THR A 382 -24.88 8.19 -6.85
CA THR A 382 -26.08 8.92 -7.30
C THR A 382 -25.78 10.42 -7.45
N PRO A 383 -26.05 11.03 -8.63
CA PRO A 383 -25.79 12.45 -8.90
C PRO A 383 -26.35 13.39 -7.84
N ARG A 384 -25.49 14.27 -7.30
CA ARG A 384 -25.83 15.24 -6.25
C ARG A 384 -24.79 16.36 -6.18
N LEU A 385 -25.20 17.55 -5.75
CA LEU A 385 -24.29 18.68 -5.53
C LEU A 385 -23.60 18.57 -4.16
N LYS A 386 -22.63 17.66 -4.05
CA LYS A 386 -21.74 17.50 -2.88
C LYS A 386 -20.32 17.23 -3.37
N SER A 387 -19.30 17.81 -2.73
CA SER A 387 -17.89 17.55 -3.04
C SER A 387 -17.57 16.06 -3.05
N ALA A 388 -18.03 15.34 -2.02
CA ALA A 388 -17.88 13.89 -1.91
C ALA A 388 -18.38 13.10 -3.15
N TRP A 389 -19.42 13.59 -3.85
CA TRP A 389 -19.86 12.93 -5.08
C TRP A 389 -18.86 13.17 -6.22
N THR A 390 -18.40 14.40 -6.40
CA THR A 390 -17.35 14.73 -7.40
C THR A 390 -16.07 13.95 -7.14
N ASP A 391 -15.68 13.79 -5.87
CA ASP A 391 -14.49 13.01 -5.49
C ASP A 391 -14.68 11.52 -5.79
N ASN A 392 -15.87 10.96 -5.52
CA ASN A 392 -16.21 9.59 -5.90
C ASN A 392 -16.17 9.37 -7.42
N ILE A 393 -16.68 10.32 -8.21
CA ILE A 393 -16.62 10.25 -9.69
C ILE A 393 -15.18 10.36 -10.19
N THR A 394 -14.36 11.19 -9.54
CA THR A 394 -12.94 11.32 -9.86
C THR A 394 -12.18 10.02 -9.57
N LEU A 395 -12.42 9.40 -8.41
CA LEU A 395 -11.85 8.10 -8.07
C LEU A 395 -12.33 7.01 -9.06
N LEU A 396 -13.62 6.96 -9.36
CA LEU A 396 -14.19 6.05 -10.36
C LEU A 396 -13.47 6.18 -11.71
N LYS A 397 -13.29 7.41 -12.18
CA LYS A 397 -12.60 7.69 -13.44
C LYS A 397 -11.14 7.23 -13.38
N LYS A 398 -10.38 7.55 -12.33
CA LYS A 398 -9.00 7.08 -12.12
C LYS A 398 -8.90 5.54 -12.14
N ILE A 399 -9.83 4.84 -11.49
CA ILE A 399 -9.87 3.37 -11.48
C ILE A 399 -9.98 2.83 -12.91
N TYR A 400 -10.89 3.35 -13.73
CA TYR A 400 -11.09 2.88 -15.10
C TYR A 400 -10.03 3.40 -16.09
N GLU A 401 -9.43 4.56 -15.84
CA GLU A 401 -8.28 5.06 -16.61
C GLU A 401 -7.06 4.15 -16.45
N SER A 402 -6.88 3.57 -15.26
CA SER A 402 -5.80 2.62 -14.99
C SER A 402 -6.00 1.25 -15.66
N GLN A 403 -7.23 0.93 -16.08
CA GLN A 403 -7.53 -0.31 -16.78
C GLN A 403 -7.08 -0.24 -18.24
N PRO A 404 -6.65 -1.36 -18.84
CA PRO A 404 -6.30 -1.42 -20.26
C PRO A 404 -7.39 -0.79 -21.14
N GLU A 405 -7.01 0.08 -22.08
CA GLU A 405 -7.95 0.77 -22.99
C GLU A 405 -8.82 -0.22 -23.76
N VAL A 406 -8.19 -1.30 -24.25
CA VAL A 406 -8.84 -2.47 -24.83
C VAL A 406 -8.82 -3.61 -23.82
N SER A 407 -9.96 -4.29 -23.65
CA SER A 407 -10.09 -5.34 -22.63
C SER A 407 -9.15 -6.51 -22.89
N LYS A 408 -8.42 -6.93 -21.86
CA LYS A 408 -7.59 -8.15 -21.90
C LYS A 408 -8.43 -9.44 -21.97
N ALA A 409 -9.75 -9.35 -21.84
CA ALA A 409 -10.66 -10.49 -22.04
C ALA A 409 -10.61 -11.04 -23.48
N PHE A 410 -10.17 -10.25 -24.46
CA PHE A 410 -9.96 -10.70 -25.84
C PHE A 410 -8.72 -11.59 -26.01
N GLN A 411 -7.83 -11.65 -25.01
CA GLN A 411 -6.57 -12.43 -25.03
C GLN A 411 -6.72 -13.78 -24.31
N THR A 412 -7.92 -14.37 -24.35
CA THR A 412 -8.18 -15.68 -23.73
C THR A 412 -7.39 -16.79 -24.43
N ARG A 413 -7.02 -17.83 -23.68
CA ARG A 413 -6.30 -19.00 -24.23
C ARG A 413 -7.23 -20.09 -24.78
N GLU A 414 -8.52 -19.96 -24.51
CA GLU A 414 -9.56 -20.91 -24.86
C GLU A 414 -10.76 -20.15 -25.41
N VAL A 415 -11.58 -20.83 -26.19
CA VAL A 415 -12.84 -20.27 -26.72
C VAL A 415 -13.78 -20.01 -25.55
N VAL A 416 -14.21 -18.75 -25.42
CA VAL A 416 -15.19 -18.31 -24.42
C VAL A 416 -16.51 -18.00 -25.13
N PRO A 417 -17.65 -18.58 -24.69
CA PRO A 417 -18.95 -18.23 -25.26
C PRO A 417 -19.23 -16.72 -25.19
N LEU A 418 -19.78 -16.15 -26.26
CA LEU A 418 -19.98 -14.70 -26.39
C LEU A 418 -20.69 -14.04 -25.20
N PRO A 419 -21.75 -14.62 -24.59
CA PRO A 419 -22.37 -14.02 -23.41
C PRO A 419 -21.42 -13.87 -22.21
N ARG A 420 -20.50 -14.84 -22.04
CA ARG A 420 -19.47 -14.80 -20.98
C ARG A 420 -18.34 -13.85 -21.35
N LEU A 421 -17.90 -13.86 -22.61
CA LEU A 421 -16.90 -12.90 -23.11
C LEU A 421 -17.39 -11.46 -22.92
N LEU A 422 -18.66 -11.20 -23.23
CA LEU A 422 -19.31 -9.90 -23.01
C LEU A 422 -19.26 -9.50 -21.54
N SER A 423 -19.64 -10.41 -20.65
CA SER A 423 -19.55 -10.19 -19.20
C SER A 423 -18.11 -9.86 -18.78
N MET A 424 -17.10 -10.55 -19.31
CA MET A 424 -15.68 -10.32 -19.00
C MET A 424 -15.20 -8.94 -19.50
N VAL A 425 -15.57 -8.55 -20.73
CA VAL A 425 -15.19 -7.25 -21.30
C VAL A 425 -15.79 -6.11 -20.49
N LEU A 426 -17.07 -6.24 -20.11
CA LEU A 426 -17.80 -5.23 -19.34
C LEU A 426 -17.13 -4.92 -17.98
N VAL A 427 -16.49 -5.89 -17.33
CA VAL A 427 -15.77 -5.69 -16.05
C VAL A 427 -14.76 -4.53 -16.14
N THR A 428 -14.06 -4.40 -17.27
CA THR A 428 -13.01 -3.39 -17.47
C THR A 428 -13.44 -2.20 -18.34
N SER A 429 -14.59 -2.28 -18.99
CA SER A 429 -15.08 -1.23 -19.89
C SER A 429 -16.24 -0.42 -19.33
N LEU A 430 -17.05 -0.99 -18.43
CA LEU A 430 -18.26 -0.35 -17.92
C LEU A 430 -18.39 -0.52 -16.39
N PRO A 431 -18.33 0.58 -15.63
CA PRO A 431 -18.61 0.54 -14.21
C PRO A 431 -20.03 0.08 -13.88
N PRO A 432 -20.22 -0.86 -12.92
CA PRO A 432 -21.56 -1.32 -12.53
C PRO A 432 -22.47 -0.20 -11.98
N VAL A 433 -21.86 0.88 -11.48
CA VAL A 433 -22.56 2.06 -10.94
C VAL A 433 -23.10 2.98 -12.04
N CYS A 434 -22.59 2.85 -13.26
CA CYS A 434 -23.05 3.60 -14.44
C CYS A 434 -24.23 2.85 -15.07
N ASN A 435 -25.45 3.36 -14.86
CA ASN A 435 -26.68 2.84 -15.42
C ASN A 435 -27.53 3.97 -16.03
N LYS A 436 -28.66 3.62 -16.67
CA LYS A 436 -29.53 4.62 -17.33
C LYS A 436 -30.02 5.70 -16.37
N ALA A 437 -30.31 5.34 -15.11
CA ALA A 437 -30.74 6.30 -14.10
C ALA A 437 -29.60 7.27 -13.72
N PHE A 438 -28.38 6.78 -13.50
CA PHE A 438 -27.20 7.62 -13.22
C PHE A 438 -27.01 8.69 -14.31
N PHE A 439 -26.97 8.30 -15.58
CA PHE A 439 -26.73 9.24 -16.67
C PHE A 439 -27.91 10.20 -16.88
N THR A 440 -29.14 9.68 -16.88
CA THR A 440 -30.33 10.51 -17.09
C THR A 440 -30.49 11.55 -15.98
N GLN A 441 -30.27 11.17 -14.72
CA GLN A 441 -30.32 12.10 -13.59
C GLN A 441 -29.18 13.10 -13.63
N GLY A 442 -27.95 12.67 -13.96
CA GLY A 442 -26.79 13.55 -13.99
C GLY A 442 -26.84 14.61 -15.10
N ILE A 443 -27.31 14.24 -16.30
CA ILE A 443 -27.48 15.18 -17.43
C ILE A 443 -28.58 16.20 -17.15
N ASN A 444 -29.67 15.77 -16.51
CA ASN A 444 -30.81 16.64 -16.20
C ASN A 444 -30.66 17.37 -14.86
N PHE A 445 -29.54 17.17 -14.15
CA PHE A 445 -29.28 17.84 -12.88
C PHE A 445 -29.22 19.36 -13.04
N ALA A 446 -29.60 20.16 -12.06
CA ALA A 446 -29.67 21.62 -12.21
C ALA A 446 -28.27 22.28 -12.34
N ASN A 447 -27.27 21.76 -11.64
CA ASN A 447 -25.92 22.31 -11.55
C ASN A 447 -25.01 21.88 -12.73
N ALA A 448 -24.27 22.83 -13.29
CA ALA A 448 -23.40 22.64 -14.45
C ALA A 448 -22.20 21.70 -14.19
N VAL A 449 -21.63 21.72 -12.98
CA VAL A 449 -20.50 20.85 -12.60
C VAL A 449 -20.92 19.38 -12.61
N VAL A 450 -22.10 19.07 -12.05
CA VAL A 450 -22.66 17.71 -12.05
C VAL A 450 -22.96 17.23 -13.48
N GLN A 451 -23.52 18.11 -14.32
CA GLN A 451 -23.75 17.80 -15.74
C GLN A 451 -22.44 17.53 -16.47
N HIS A 452 -21.43 18.38 -16.26
CA HIS A 452 -20.12 18.27 -16.90
C HIS A 452 -19.41 16.97 -16.48
N ALA A 453 -19.38 16.66 -15.18
CA ALA A 453 -18.79 15.41 -14.68
C ALA A 453 -19.49 14.17 -15.28
N THR A 454 -20.82 14.20 -15.37
CA THR A 454 -21.62 13.11 -15.96
C THR A 454 -21.31 12.91 -17.44
N LEU A 455 -21.33 14.00 -18.23
CA LEU A 455 -21.05 13.98 -19.67
C LEU A 455 -19.59 13.62 -19.96
N SER A 456 -18.64 14.09 -19.15
CA SER A 456 -17.23 13.75 -19.25
C SER A 456 -17.00 12.27 -19.01
N LEU A 457 -17.62 11.70 -17.97
CA LEU A 457 -17.56 10.26 -17.70
C LEU A 457 -18.20 9.44 -18.83
N MET A 458 -19.34 9.87 -19.35
CA MET A 458 -19.99 9.22 -20.49
C MET A 458 -19.09 9.24 -21.74
N SER A 459 -18.52 10.39 -22.09
CA SER A 459 -17.57 10.53 -23.22
C SER A 459 -16.36 9.61 -23.03
N PHE A 460 -15.80 9.54 -21.81
CA PHE A 460 -14.70 8.64 -21.47
C PHE A 460 -15.06 7.16 -21.69
N LEU A 461 -16.21 6.71 -21.17
CA LEU A 461 -16.64 5.31 -21.30
C LEU A 461 -16.97 4.94 -22.75
N LEU A 462 -17.59 5.85 -23.51
CA LEU A 462 -17.88 5.63 -24.92
C LEU A 462 -16.60 5.55 -25.77
N LYS A 463 -15.59 6.38 -25.51
CA LYS A 463 -14.28 6.27 -26.20
C LYS A 463 -13.65 4.91 -25.95
N ARG A 464 -13.69 4.41 -24.71
CA ARG A 464 -13.19 3.06 -24.38
C ARG A 464 -13.98 1.96 -25.08
N ALA A 465 -15.32 2.09 -25.11
CA ALA A 465 -16.16 1.15 -25.85
C ALA A 465 -15.85 1.15 -27.35
N GLN A 466 -15.64 2.33 -27.95
CA GLN A 466 -15.23 2.48 -29.34
C GLN A 466 -13.93 1.70 -29.63
N ARG A 467 -12.93 1.76 -28.74
CA ARG A 467 -11.68 1.02 -28.91
C ARG A 467 -11.84 -0.49 -28.89
N ASN A 468 -12.71 -1.00 -28.01
CA ASN A 468 -13.05 -2.42 -28.02
C ASN A 468 -13.74 -2.81 -29.33
N LEU A 469 -14.67 -1.98 -29.83
CA LEU A 469 -15.35 -2.22 -31.10
C LEU A 469 -14.38 -2.17 -32.30
N GLU A 470 -13.47 -1.20 -32.34
CA GLU A 470 -12.43 -1.07 -33.37
C GLU A 470 -11.58 -2.34 -33.44
N LEU A 471 -11.14 -2.89 -32.30
CA LEU A 471 -10.44 -4.17 -32.27
C LEU A 471 -11.32 -5.30 -32.82
N CYS A 472 -12.57 -5.41 -32.36
CA CYS A 472 -13.48 -6.50 -32.77
C CYS A 472 -13.80 -6.48 -34.27
N LEU A 473 -13.83 -5.29 -34.89
CA LEU A 473 -14.11 -5.12 -36.31
C LEU A 473 -12.85 -5.18 -37.19
N ASP A 474 -11.66 -5.22 -36.60
CA ASP A 474 -10.42 -5.38 -37.36
C ASP A 474 -10.29 -6.80 -37.90
N ARG A 475 -10.65 -6.97 -39.17
CA ARG A 475 -10.59 -8.26 -39.87
C ARG A 475 -9.18 -8.86 -39.87
N SER A 476 -8.12 -8.05 -39.89
CA SER A 476 -6.76 -8.57 -39.93
C SER A 476 -6.39 -9.33 -38.65
N VAL A 477 -6.90 -8.86 -37.50
CA VAL A 477 -6.68 -9.49 -36.19
C VAL A 477 -7.40 -10.84 -36.10
N TRP A 478 -8.66 -10.89 -36.50
CA TRP A 478 -9.49 -12.09 -36.32
C TRP A 478 -9.37 -13.12 -37.44
N LEU A 479 -8.81 -12.74 -38.61
CA LEU A 479 -8.38 -13.71 -39.61
C LEU A 479 -7.11 -14.48 -39.17
N ALA A 480 -6.26 -13.86 -38.34
CA ALA A 480 -5.07 -14.48 -37.78
C ALA A 480 -5.32 -15.22 -36.45
N SER A 481 -6.56 -15.20 -35.94
CA SER A 481 -6.93 -15.81 -34.66
C SER A 481 -7.41 -17.25 -34.86
N ASP A 482 -6.90 -18.17 -34.04
CA ASP A 482 -7.36 -19.57 -34.02
C ASP A 482 -8.64 -19.77 -33.18
N LEU A 483 -9.08 -18.75 -32.42
CA LEU A 483 -10.16 -18.87 -31.44
C LEU A 483 -11.51 -18.31 -31.90
N TYR A 484 -11.49 -17.19 -32.60
CA TYR A 484 -12.69 -16.45 -33.02
C TYR A 484 -12.55 -16.02 -34.47
N THR A 485 -13.65 -16.03 -35.21
CA THR A 485 -13.71 -15.57 -36.60
C THR A 485 -14.22 -14.11 -36.68
N PRO A 486 -13.97 -13.40 -37.79
CA PRO A 486 -14.53 -12.06 -37.99
C PRO A 486 -16.06 -12.01 -37.80
N ALA A 487 -16.80 -13.00 -38.29
CA ALA A 487 -18.26 -13.07 -38.14
C ALA A 487 -18.69 -13.22 -36.67
N THR A 488 -17.97 -14.03 -35.88
CA THR A 488 -18.27 -14.15 -34.44
C THR A 488 -18.02 -12.85 -33.67
N MET A 489 -17.01 -12.09 -34.08
CA MET A 489 -16.70 -10.80 -33.46
C MET A 489 -17.66 -9.70 -33.92
N GLU A 490 -18.20 -9.77 -35.14
CA GLU A 490 -19.33 -8.93 -35.57
C GLU A 490 -20.56 -9.19 -34.68
N ASP A 491 -20.92 -10.44 -34.40
CA ASP A 491 -22.02 -10.77 -33.45
C ASP A 491 -21.72 -10.25 -32.03
N PHE A 492 -20.47 -10.41 -31.56
CA PHE A 492 -20.05 -9.83 -30.29
C PHE A 492 -20.24 -8.30 -30.27
N THR A 493 -19.86 -7.59 -31.33
CA THR A 493 -20.04 -6.13 -31.39
C THR A 493 -21.50 -5.73 -31.27
N GLN A 494 -22.40 -6.48 -31.90
CA GLN A 494 -23.84 -6.25 -31.76
C GLN A 494 -24.29 -6.43 -30.30
N GLN A 495 -23.95 -7.55 -29.66
CA GLN A 495 -24.31 -7.80 -28.26
C GLN A 495 -23.71 -6.76 -27.31
N TYR A 496 -22.48 -6.32 -27.57
CA TYR A 496 -21.81 -5.29 -26.77
C TYR A 496 -22.48 -3.92 -26.92
N SER A 497 -22.78 -3.49 -28.15
CA SER A 497 -23.53 -2.26 -28.43
C SER A 497 -24.92 -2.29 -27.78
N GLU A 498 -25.65 -3.41 -27.86
CA GLU A 498 -26.96 -3.56 -27.22
C GLU A 498 -26.87 -3.48 -25.68
N ALA A 499 -25.85 -4.10 -25.08
CA ALA A 499 -25.61 -4.01 -23.64
C ALA A 499 -25.33 -2.58 -23.19
N LEU A 500 -24.52 -1.83 -23.94
CA LEU A 500 -24.27 -0.41 -23.70
C LEU A 500 -25.53 0.44 -23.91
N GLY A 501 -26.34 0.12 -24.93
CA GLY A 501 -27.61 0.80 -25.21
C GLY A 501 -28.61 0.73 -24.06
N LYS A 502 -28.62 -0.36 -23.28
CA LYS A 502 -29.45 -0.52 -22.07
C LYS A 502 -29.02 0.40 -20.92
N VAL A 503 -27.75 0.81 -20.90
CA VAL A 503 -27.13 1.63 -19.84
C VAL A 503 -27.17 3.12 -20.18
N LEU A 504 -27.09 3.46 -21.46
CA LEU A 504 -27.04 4.83 -21.94
C LEU A 504 -28.44 5.48 -21.97
N PRO A 505 -28.56 6.81 -21.75
CA PRO A 505 -29.81 7.52 -21.96
C PRO A 505 -30.13 7.61 -23.45
N ASP A 506 -31.43 7.72 -23.76
CA ASP A 506 -31.90 7.83 -25.13
C ASP A 506 -31.45 9.15 -25.77
N MET A 507 -31.28 9.15 -27.10
CA MET A 507 -30.81 10.33 -27.85
C MET A 507 -31.70 11.57 -27.62
N THR A 508 -33.00 11.37 -27.39
CA THR A 508 -33.94 12.44 -27.07
C THR A 508 -33.58 13.19 -25.78
N SER A 509 -33.06 12.51 -24.77
CA SER A 509 -32.62 13.15 -23.51
C SER A 509 -31.35 13.98 -23.69
N ILE A 510 -30.46 13.57 -24.59
CA ILE A 510 -29.24 14.34 -24.90
C ILE A 510 -29.61 15.59 -25.70
N VAL A 511 -30.48 15.44 -26.70
CA VAL A 511 -30.97 16.55 -27.52
C VAL A 511 -31.79 17.54 -26.70
N SER A 512 -32.67 17.08 -25.80
CA SER A 512 -33.46 17.97 -24.95
C SER A 512 -32.55 18.84 -24.06
N LYS A 513 -31.44 18.25 -23.57
CA LYS A 513 -30.45 18.99 -22.80
C LYS A 513 -29.78 20.08 -23.63
N TRP A 514 -29.31 19.74 -24.84
CA TRP A 514 -28.78 20.74 -25.78
C TRP A 514 -29.75 21.90 -25.97
N GLN A 515 -31.01 21.60 -26.29
CA GLN A 515 -32.04 22.62 -26.50
C GLN A 515 -32.30 23.47 -25.26
N SER A 516 -32.23 22.89 -24.06
CA SER A 516 -32.40 23.63 -22.80
C SER A 516 -31.29 24.66 -22.58
N LEU A 517 -30.05 24.34 -22.97
CA LEU A 517 -28.92 25.26 -22.89
C LEU A 517 -29.09 26.40 -23.91
N THR A 518 -29.51 26.09 -25.14
CA THR A 518 -29.81 27.10 -26.17
C THR A 518 -31.05 27.96 -25.87
N LYS A 519 -32.02 27.44 -25.10
CA LYS A 519 -33.22 28.22 -24.68
C LYS A 519 -32.93 29.16 -23.52
N LYS A 520 -32.09 28.78 -22.56
CA LYS A 520 -31.62 29.68 -21.50
C LYS A 520 -30.91 30.93 -22.05
N GLU A 521 -30.39 30.86 -23.29
CA GLU A 521 -29.84 32.02 -24.01
C GLU A 521 -30.90 32.96 -24.58
N LYS A 522 -32.10 32.45 -24.91
CA LYS A 522 -33.18 33.25 -25.53
C LYS A 522 -34.20 33.81 -24.52
N GLY A 523 -34.30 33.21 -23.34
CA GLY A 523 -35.36 33.48 -22.36
C GLY A 523 -34.97 34.38 -21.17
N GLY A 524 -34.25 35.47 -21.41
CA GLY A 524 -34.08 36.55 -20.42
C GLY A 524 -35.28 37.50 -20.31
N ASN A 525 -36.31 37.33 -21.13
CA ASN A 525 -37.46 38.22 -21.14
C ASN A 525 -38.72 37.47 -21.62
N GLU A 526 -39.50 36.90 -20.70
CA GLU A 526 -40.92 36.59 -20.94
C GLU A 526 -41.66 36.27 -19.61
N GLY A 527 -42.23 37.33 -19.03
CA GLY A 527 -43.59 37.38 -18.45
C GLY A 527 -43.99 36.41 -17.33
N LYS A 528 -43.83 36.83 -16.07
CA LYS A 528 -44.82 36.56 -15.03
C LYS A 528 -46.02 37.49 -15.26
N LYS A 529 -47.21 36.93 -15.50
CA LYS A 529 -48.47 37.66 -15.36
C LYS A 529 -48.79 37.77 -13.88
N GLU A 530 -48.88 38.99 -13.37
CA GLU A 530 -49.76 39.35 -12.26
C GLU A 530 -49.94 40.87 -12.20
N GLY A 531 -51.21 41.30 -12.18
CA GLY A 531 -51.70 42.46 -11.42
C GLY A 531 -51.21 43.87 -11.77
N ASP A 532 -52.11 44.63 -12.37
CA ASP A 532 -52.15 46.09 -12.54
C ASP A 532 -51.75 46.90 -11.28
N VAL A 533 -50.98 48.00 -11.44
CA VAL A 533 -51.23 49.39 -10.97
C VAL A 533 -50.02 50.33 -11.24
N LYS A 534 -50.28 51.35 -12.07
CA LYS A 534 -49.75 52.72 -12.31
C LYS A 534 -48.41 53.27 -11.73
N GLU A 535 -47.65 53.84 -12.67
CA GLU A 535 -46.90 55.13 -12.73
C GLU A 535 -45.92 55.54 -11.63
N GLU A 536 -44.62 55.69 -11.98
CA GLU A 536 -44.01 56.99 -12.33
C GLU A 536 -42.59 56.80 -12.92
N ALA A 537 -42.20 57.73 -13.79
CA ALA A 537 -41.01 57.66 -14.64
C ALA A 537 -39.72 58.08 -13.92
N THR A 538 -38.62 57.37 -14.16
CA THR A 538 -37.28 57.98 -14.19
C THR A 538 -36.36 57.20 -15.13
N LYS A 539 -35.81 57.92 -16.11
CA LYS A 539 -34.86 57.43 -17.13
C LYS A 539 -33.59 56.89 -16.46
N VAL A 540 -33.25 55.63 -16.71
CA VAL A 540 -31.86 55.11 -16.62
C VAL A 540 -31.61 54.18 -17.81
N GLU A 541 -30.38 54.26 -18.30
CA GLU A 541 -29.81 53.78 -19.56
C GLU A 541 -30.19 52.36 -20.02
N GLN A 542 -30.30 52.23 -21.35
CA GLN A 542 -30.30 50.96 -22.07
C GLN A 542 -29.01 50.17 -21.78
N PRO A 543 -29.06 48.84 -21.55
CA PRO A 543 -27.92 47.98 -21.81
C PRO A 543 -27.94 47.51 -23.27
N ALA A 544 -26.76 47.60 -23.88
CA ALA A 544 -26.37 47.13 -25.21
C ALA A 544 -26.56 45.59 -25.40
N PRO A 545 -26.41 45.05 -26.62
CA PRO A 545 -26.89 43.73 -27.02
C PRO A 545 -26.05 42.57 -26.46
N SER A 546 -26.73 41.45 -26.18
CA SER A 546 -26.23 40.05 -26.03
C SER A 546 -24.78 39.86 -25.58
N GLY A 547 -24.57 39.59 -24.30
CA GLY A 547 -23.25 39.16 -23.77
C GLY A 547 -22.81 37.77 -24.29
N PRO A 548 -21.49 37.50 -24.29
CA PRO A 548 -20.90 36.24 -24.75
C PRO A 548 -21.36 35.05 -23.90
N GLU A 549 -21.51 33.88 -24.54
CA GLU A 549 -21.88 32.63 -23.86
C GLU A 549 -20.92 32.34 -22.70
N SER A 550 -21.45 31.92 -21.53
CA SER A 550 -20.57 31.56 -20.42
C SER A 550 -19.68 30.36 -20.81
N PRO A 551 -18.39 30.34 -20.42
CA PRO A 551 -17.46 29.29 -20.81
C PRO A 551 -17.93 27.89 -20.40
N GLU A 552 -18.66 27.79 -19.28
CA GLU A 552 -19.27 26.55 -18.80
C GLU A 552 -20.33 25.99 -19.76
N VAL A 553 -21.18 26.86 -20.32
CA VAL A 553 -22.23 26.46 -21.27
C VAL A 553 -21.60 26.01 -22.59
N ILE A 554 -20.56 26.71 -23.05
CA ILE A 554 -19.79 26.33 -24.25
C ILE A 554 -19.18 24.93 -24.08
N LEU A 555 -18.54 24.67 -22.93
CA LEU A 555 -17.93 23.36 -22.64
C LEU A 555 -18.98 22.24 -22.58
N LEU A 556 -20.12 22.49 -21.94
CA LEU A 556 -21.23 21.51 -21.89
C LEU A 556 -21.79 21.22 -23.28
N LYS A 557 -22.00 22.24 -24.11
CA LYS A 557 -22.39 22.08 -25.51
C LYS A 557 -21.38 21.23 -26.28
N ALA A 558 -20.08 21.54 -26.17
CA ALA A 558 -19.03 20.78 -26.84
C ALA A 558 -19.03 19.30 -26.44
N LEU A 559 -19.18 19.01 -25.14
CA LEU A 559 -19.28 17.64 -24.64
C LEU A 559 -20.53 16.91 -25.14
N ILE A 560 -21.68 17.59 -25.20
CA ILE A 560 -22.91 17.01 -25.72
C ILE A 560 -22.74 16.60 -27.19
N LEU A 561 -22.16 17.47 -28.02
CA LEU A 561 -21.89 17.16 -29.43
C LEU A 561 -20.92 15.97 -29.56
N GLN A 562 -19.84 15.97 -28.78
CA GLN A 562 -18.90 14.85 -28.77
C GLN A 562 -19.58 13.53 -28.39
N VAL A 563 -20.45 13.55 -27.37
CA VAL A 563 -21.24 12.38 -26.96
C VAL A 563 -22.15 11.92 -28.10
N MET A 564 -22.81 12.83 -28.83
CA MET A 564 -23.64 12.45 -29.98
C MET A 564 -22.83 11.76 -31.10
N CYS A 565 -21.62 12.24 -31.40
CA CYS A 565 -20.71 11.57 -32.35
C CYS A 565 -20.34 10.17 -31.87
N LEU A 566 -20.00 10.03 -30.58
CA LEU A 566 -19.64 8.75 -29.99
C LEU A 566 -20.81 7.76 -29.95
N TYR A 567 -22.05 8.25 -29.77
CA TYR A 567 -23.25 7.42 -29.86
C TYR A 567 -23.37 6.78 -31.25
N GLN A 568 -23.08 7.52 -32.32
CA GLN A 568 -23.10 6.96 -33.66
C GLN A 568 -22.05 5.88 -33.88
N LYS A 569 -20.87 6.00 -33.26
CA LYS A 569 -19.77 5.03 -33.37
C LYS A 569 -19.99 3.77 -32.52
N VAL A 570 -20.64 3.90 -31.36
CA VAL A 570 -20.73 2.82 -30.36
C VAL A 570 -22.12 2.19 -30.29
N VAL A 571 -23.17 2.99 -30.44
CA VAL A 571 -24.59 2.56 -30.32
C VAL A 571 -25.44 3.18 -31.44
N PRO A 572 -25.13 2.91 -32.72
CA PRO A 572 -25.79 3.53 -33.88
C PRO A 572 -27.32 3.27 -33.93
N HIS A 573 -27.79 2.20 -33.30
CA HIS A 573 -29.22 1.90 -33.19
C HIS A 573 -29.99 2.99 -32.41
N LEU A 574 -29.40 3.59 -31.37
CA LEU A 574 -30.04 4.68 -30.61
C LEU A 574 -30.14 5.98 -31.43
N VAL A 575 -29.15 6.25 -32.30
CA VAL A 575 -29.19 7.38 -33.24
C VAL A 575 -30.27 7.14 -34.30
N SER A 576 -30.33 5.92 -34.82
CA SER A 576 -31.28 5.52 -35.86
C SER A 576 -32.73 5.60 -35.40
N GLN A 577 -33.01 5.25 -34.14
CA GLN A 577 -34.34 5.35 -33.53
C GLN A 577 -34.78 6.80 -33.25
N SER A 578 -33.84 7.75 -33.17
CA SER A 578 -34.17 9.16 -32.95
C SER A 578 -34.90 9.76 -34.15
N LYS A 579 -36.08 10.35 -33.90
CA LYS A 579 -36.84 11.14 -34.88
C LYS A 579 -36.38 12.59 -34.98
N PHE A 580 -35.37 12.98 -34.20
CA PHE A 580 -34.88 14.35 -34.19
C PHE A 580 -34.12 14.69 -35.49
N ASP A 581 -34.35 15.90 -35.99
CA ASP A 581 -33.63 16.47 -37.13
C ASP A 581 -32.40 17.24 -36.62
N PHE A 582 -31.22 16.68 -36.84
CA PHE A 582 -29.96 17.20 -36.29
C PHE A 582 -29.52 18.51 -36.96
N SER A 583 -30.11 18.87 -38.11
CA SER A 583 -29.96 20.21 -38.71
C SER A 583 -30.43 21.33 -37.78
N LYS A 584 -31.34 21.04 -36.84
CA LYS A 584 -31.79 22.02 -35.84
C LYS A 584 -30.71 22.38 -34.82
N LEU A 585 -29.67 21.56 -34.66
CA LEU A 585 -28.52 21.90 -33.81
C LEU A 585 -27.69 23.03 -34.44
N LEU A 586 -27.66 23.09 -35.78
CA LEU A 586 -26.98 24.16 -36.53
C LEU A 586 -27.66 25.51 -36.34
N LYS A 587 -29.01 25.55 -36.24
CA LYS A 587 -29.79 26.79 -36.07
C LYS A 587 -29.53 27.55 -34.76
N GLY A 588 -28.88 26.93 -33.79
CA GLY A 588 -28.46 27.59 -32.54
C GLY A 588 -27.09 28.26 -32.63
N ILE A 589 -26.33 28.00 -33.71
CA ILE A 589 -24.91 28.33 -33.82
C ILE A 589 -24.62 29.10 -35.12
N VAL A 590 -25.31 28.77 -36.21
CA VAL A 590 -25.31 29.47 -37.50
C VAL A 590 -26.62 30.25 -37.64
N SER A 591 -26.55 31.55 -37.86
CA SER A 591 -27.69 32.43 -38.10
C SER A 591 -28.03 32.49 -39.59
N GLU A 592 -29.27 32.84 -39.95
CA GLU A 592 -29.68 33.08 -41.35
C GLU A 592 -28.93 34.25 -42.01
N LYS A 593 -28.20 35.07 -41.23
CA LYS A 593 -27.31 36.14 -41.71
C LYS A 593 -25.82 35.73 -41.86
N GLY A 594 -25.47 34.45 -41.63
CA GLY A 594 -24.09 33.93 -41.65
C GLY A 594 -23.69 33.24 -40.33
N MET A 595 -22.43 32.80 -40.23
CA MET A 595 -21.83 32.43 -38.93
C MET A 595 -22.04 33.59 -37.97
N ARG A 596 -22.53 33.34 -36.73
CA ARG A 596 -22.39 34.36 -35.68
C ARG A 596 -20.90 34.69 -35.60
N GLU A 597 -20.55 35.98 -35.57
CA GLU A 597 -19.16 36.45 -35.58
C GLU A 597 -18.29 35.86 -34.44
N GLU A 598 -18.88 35.16 -33.46
CA GLU A 598 -18.17 34.58 -32.32
C GLU A 598 -18.64 33.16 -31.94
N VAL A 599 -18.80 32.22 -32.89
CA VAL A 599 -18.94 30.80 -32.48
C VAL A 599 -17.58 30.27 -32.01
N PRO A 600 -17.46 29.79 -30.75
CA PRO A 600 -16.20 29.23 -30.25
C PRO A 600 -15.65 28.13 -31.16
N PRO A 601 -14.33 28.12 -31.48
CA PRO A 601 -13.73 27.14 -32.40
C PRO A 601 -14.00 25.68 -32.01
N VAL A 602 -14.07 25.40 -30.71
CA VAL A 602 -14.38 24.07 -30.17
C VAL A 602 -15.77 23.59 -30.60
N LEU A 603 -16.78 24.48 -30.63
CA LEU A 603 -18.12 24.14 -31.09
C LEU A 603 -18.16 23.97 -32.60
N GLN A 604 -17.45 24.81 -33.36
CA GLN A 604 -17.34 24.66 -34.81
C GLN A 604 -16.78 23.28 -35.18
N HIS A 605 -15.67 22.88 -34.55
CA HIS A 605 -15.04 21.58 -34.77
C HIS A 605 -15.97 20.42 -34.44
N GLN A 606 -16.64 20.43 -33.28
CA GLN A 606 -17.54 19.34 -32.87
C GLN A 606 -18.77 19.24 -33.77
N ILE A 607 -19.30 20.35 -34.29
CA ILE A 607 -20.42 20.35 -35.23
C ILE A 607 -20.01 19.75 -36.58
N LEU A 608 -18.84 20.13 -37.09
CA LEU A 608 -18.32 19.56 -38.33
C LEU A 608 -18.10 18.05 -38.16
N GLN A 609 -17.55 17.62 -37.02
CA GLN A 609 -17.42 16.20 -36.70
C GLN A 609 -18.77 15.49 -36.63
N LEU A 610 -19.79 16.13 -36.05
CA LEU A 610 -21.15 15.59 -36.00
C LEU A 610 -21.74 15.41 -37.41
N ALA A 611 -21.55 16.40 -38.29
CA ALA A 611 -22.01 16.34 -39.68
C ALA A 611 -21.31 15.24 -40.48
N LEU A 612 -20.03 14.95 -40.18
CA LEU A 612 -19.27 13.87 -40.79
C LEU A 612 -19.69 12.49 -40.26
N ASP A 613 -19.92 12.35 -38.95
CA ASP A 613 -20.15 11.06 -38.33
C ASP A 613 -21.61 10.58 -38.48
N LEU A 614 -22.60 11.47 -38.42
CA LEU A 614 -24.02 11.08 -38.42
C LEU A 614 -24.55 10.76 -39.83
N PRO A 615 -25.51 9.81 -39.96
CA PRO A 615 -26.10 9.48 -41.26
C PRO A 615 -26.79 10.68 -41.92
N ALA A 616 -26.57 10.88 -43.21
CA ALA A 616 -27.17 11.97 -43.99
C ALA A 616 -28.72 12.04 -43.87
N SER A 617 -29.38 10.90 -43.66
CA SER A 617 -30.85 10.80 -43.48
C SER A 617 -31.39 11.52 -42.24
N LYS A 618 -30.51 11.86 -41.29
CA LYS A 618 -30.80 12.59 -40.04
C LYS A 618 -30.75 14.11 -40.18
N PHE A 619 -30.46 14.60 -41.38
CA PHE A 619 -30.30 16.01 -41.70
C PHE A 619 -31.33 16.44 -42.75
N SER A 620 -32.25 17.34 -42.39
CA SER A 620 -33.35 17.75 -43.29
C SER A 620 -32.90 18.45 -44.57
N TRP A 621 -31.85 19.28 -44.52
CA TRP A 621 -31.22 19.92 -45.67
C TRP A 621 -30.69 18.93 -46.73
N PHE A 622 -30.31 17.71 -46.35
CA PHE A 622 -29.90 16.66 -47.31
C PHE A 622 -31.09 15.98 -47.99
N ARG A 623 -32.27 15.96 -47.35
CA ARG A 623 -33.51 15.45 -47.95
C ARG A 623 -34.06 16.35 -49.05
N VAL A 624 -33.67 17.62 -49.09
CA VAL A 624 -34.09 18.58 -50.12
C VAL A 624 -33.36 18.31 -51.44
N GLN A 625 -32.10 17.85 -51.40
CA GLN A 625 -31.31 17.56 -52.61
C GLN A 625 -31.69 16.23 -53.28
N VAL A 626 -32.12 15.22 -52.52
CA VAL A 626 -32.51 13.91 -53.09
C VAL A 626 -33.92 13.91 -53.73
N ARG A 627 -34.74 14.94 -53.50
CA ARG A 627 -36.02 15.14 -54.21
C ARG A 627 -35.88 15.93 -55.53
N LEU A 628 -34.67 16.37 -55.86
CA LEU A 628 -34.35 17.14 -57.07
C LEU A 628 -33.43 16.37 -58.05
N LEU A 629 -33.23 15.08 -57.80
CA LEU A 629 -32.74 14.07 -58.75
C LEU A 629 -33.86 13.03 -58.92
#